data_AF-A0A8D9B2C9-F1
#
_entry.id   AF-A0A8D9B2C9-F1
#
_cell.length_a   1.000
_cell.length_b   1.000
_cell.length_c   1.000
_cell.angle_alpha   90.00
_cell.angle_beta   90.00
_cell.angle_gamma   90.00
#
_symmetry.space_group_name_H-M   'P 1'
#
loop_
_entity.id
_entity.type
_entity.pdbx_description
1 polymer ?
#
loop_
_entity_poly.entity_id
_entity_poly.type
_entity_poly.pdbx_seq_one_letter_code
_entity_poly.pdbx_strand_id
1 'polypeptide(L)'
;MYLLLVLASCICTLNAFKSHHDNYELQTNETDSDDDDDEYIDVDALNITNVEKGTKNTADYKLYTKTQHGFISAYHDIPINRDYQEKIFNMIVEIPKGTNAKMAISLGEALNPIKHVLKNGNPEYVHVPNLLPNINHTGYIWNYGALPNTWENPTEIDNHTGLFGDGERMDVVEIGNRKARRGEIIQVK
;
A
#
# COMPACT_ATOMS: atom_id res chain seq x y z
N MET A 1 -0.51 -2.71 -19.10
CA MET A 1 0.23 -3.70 -18.31
C MET A 1 1.10 -2.91 -17.35
N TYR A 2 0.70 -2.85 -16.09
CA TYR A 2 1.37 -2.06 -15.06
C TYR A 2 2.26 -3.01 -14.27
N LEU A 3 3.52 -2.63 -14.04
CA LEU A 3 4.53 -3.43 -13.36
C LEU A 3 4.59 -2.98 -11.90
N LEU A 4 4.33 -3.89 -10.98
CA LEU A 4 4.45 -3.70 -9.55
C LEU A 4 5.91 -3.65 -9.14
N LEU A 5 6.32 -2.61 -8.39
CA LEU A 5 7.54 -2.65 -7.59
C LEU A 5 7.11 -2.74 -6.13
N VAL A 6 7.30 -3.90 -5.52
CA VAL A 6 7.18 -4.09 -4.08
C VAL A 6 8.47 -3.56 -3.45
N LEU A 7 8.35 -2.58 -2.56
CA LEU A 7 9.50 -2.05 -1.83
C LEU A 7 9.38 -2.50 -0.38
N ALA A 8 10.31 -3.32 0.09
CA ALA A 8 10.54 -3.43 1.53
C ALA A 8 11.02 -2.07 2.02
N SER A 9 10.34 -1.50 3.01
CA SER A 9 10.42 -0.08 3.39
C SER A 9 11.69 0.28 4.18
N CYS A 10 12.88 -0.09 3.71
CA CYS A 10 14.13 0.51 4.20
C CYS A 10 14.35 1.89 3.57
N ILE A 11 13.56 2.90 3.97
CA ILE A 11 13.95 4.31 3.76
C ILE A 11 15.02 4.68 4.80
N CYS A 12 16.19 4.05 4.66
CA CYS A 12 17.46 4.52 5.19
C CYS A 12 18.53 4.12 4.17
N THR A 13 19.15 5.14 3.57
CA THR A 13 20.26 5.10 2.59
C THR A 13 19.94 4.70 1.15
N LEU A 14 19.72 5.72 0.30
CA LEU A 14 20.08 5.67 -1.12
C LEU A 14 21.58 5.36 -1.22
N ASN A 15 21.94 4.09 -1.39
CA ASN A 15 23.16 3.67 -2.08
C ASN A 15 22.99 2.22 -2.53
N ALA A 16 23.25 2.00 -3.82
CA ALA A 16 23.25 0.72 -4.54
C ALA A 16 21.91 0.28 -5.18
N PHE A 17 21.58 0.87 -6.33
CA PHE A 17 20.86 0.15 -7.37
C PHE A 17 21.90 -0.53 -8.27
N LYS A 18 22.12 -1.83 -8.09
CA LYS A 18 22.77 -2.68 -9.09
C LYS A 18 21.69 -3.67 -9.55
N SER A 19 21.26 -3.52 -10.79
CA SER A 19 20.20 -4.34 -11.36
C SER A 19 20.66 -5.80 -11.42
N HIS A 20 20.01 -6.67 -10.66
CA HIS A 20 19.89 -8.07 -11.01
C HIS A 20 18.41 -8.37 -11.23
N HIS A 21 18.11 -8.79 -12.46
CA HIS A 21 16.80 -9.30 -12.85
C HIS A 21 16.65 -10.69 -12.26
N ASP A 22 16.03 -10.81 -11.10
CA ASP A 22 15.55 -12.09 -10.59
C ASP A 22 14.03 -12.01 -10.40
N ASN A 23 13.32 -12.96 -11.00
CA ASN A 23 11.88 -13.09 -10.94
C ASN A 23 11.48 -13.54 -9.52
N TYR A 24 10.63 -12.76 -8.85
CA TYR A 24 10.12 -13.09 -7.52
C TYR A 24 9.01 -14.14 -7.63
N GLU A 25 9.26 -15.35 -7.13
CA GLU A 25 8.21 -16.31 -6.77
C GLU A 25 7.97 -16.18 -5.27
N LEU A 26 6.74 -15.81 -4.90
CA LEU A 26 6.25 -15.93 -3.54
C LEU A 26 6.30 -17.42 -3.16
N GLN A 27 7.18 -17.79 -2.23
CA GLN A 27 7.19 -19.14 -1.68
C GLN A 27 5.94 -19.33 -0.84
N THR A 28 4.98 -20.08 -1.38
CA THR A 28 3.88 -20.63 -0.60
C THR A 28 4.35 -21.97 -0.05
N ASN A 29 4.32 -22.12 1.27
CA ASN A 29 4.56 -23.42 1.88
C ASN A 29 3.37 -24.31 1.52
N GLU A 30 3.63 -25.35 0.71
CA GLU A 30 2.67 -26.42 0.49
C GLU A 30 2.49 -27.19 1.80
N THR A 31 1.34 -27.00 2.44
CA THR A 31 0.79 -27.98 3.39
C THR A 31 -0.69 -28.18 3.06
N ASP A 32 -0.95 -29.36 2.51
CA ASP A 32 -2.13 -30.21 2.57
C ASP A 32 -3.52 -29.57 2.76
N SER A 33 -4.34 -29.84 1.74
CA SER A 33 -5.81 -30.00 1.73
C SER A 33 -6.57 -29.69 3.02
N ASP A 34 -7.41 -28.66 2.96
CA ASP A 34 -8.75 -28.72 3.53
C ASP A 34 -9.70 -27.86 2.66
N ASP A 35 -10.86 -28.42 2.36
CA ASP A 35 -11.96 -27.86 1.59
C ASP A 35 -12.62 -26.66 2.33
N ASP A 36 -11.95 -25.51 2.39
CA ASP A 36 -12.59 -24.25 2.74
C ASP A 36 -12.90 -23.50 1.44
N ASP A 37 -14.16 -23.57 1.02
CA ASP A 37 -14.78 -22.64 0.09
C ASP A 37 -14.76 -21.23 0.71
N ASP A 38 -13.57 -20.62 0.85
CA ASP A 38 -13.41 -19.21 1.18
C ASP A 38 -14.02 -18.44 0.02
N GLU A 39 -15.29 -18.06 0.19
CA GLU A 39 -16.06 -17.28 -0.75
C GLU A 39 -15.23 -16.05 -1.16
N TYR A 40 -14.68 -16.10 -2.37
CA TYR A 40 -13.88 -15.02 -2.90
C TYR A 40 -14.74 -13.75 -2.94
N ILE A 41 -14.43 -12.81 -2.04
CA ILE A 41 -15.15 -11.54 -1.98
C ILE A 41 -14.66 -10.68 -3.14
N ASP A 42 -15.46 -10.57 -4.19
CA ASP A 42 -15.17 -9.66 -5.29
C ASP A 42 -15.21 -8.21 -4.79
N VAL A 43 -14.04 -7.56 -4.77
CA VAL A 43 -13.90 -6.15 -4.38
C VAL A 43 -14.77 -5.22 -5.22
N ASP A 44 -15.03 -5.58 -6.49
CA ASP A 44 -15.91 -4.80 -7.36
C ASP A 44 -17.38 -4.91 -6.88
N ALA A 45 -17.77 -6.05 -6.31
CA ALA A 45 -19.11 -6.27 -5.73
C ALA A 45 -19.32 -5.57 -4.37
N LEU A 46 -18.24 -5.26 -3.65
CA LEU A 46 -18.32 -4.56 -2.35
C LEU A 46 -18.77 -3.09 -2.47
N ASN A 47 -18.77 -2.52 -3.68
CA ASN A 47 -19.15 -1.14 -3.97
C ASN A 47 -18.46 -0.14 -3.02
N ILE A 48 -17.13 -0.24 -2.97
CA ILE A 48 -16.30 0.50 -2.02
C ILE A 48 -16.29 1.99 -2.33
N THR A 49 -16.51 2.78 -1.30
CA THR A 49 -16.47 4.24 -1.30
C THR A 49 -15.62 4.74 -0.14
N ASN A 50 -15.15 5.98 -0.25
CA ASN A 50 -14.38 6.62 0.81
C ASN A 50 -15.18 7.73 1.48
N VAL A 51 -15.12 7.79 2.81
CA VAL A 51 -15.80 8.79 3.62
C VAL A 51 -14.77 9.63 4.36
N GLU A 52 -14.74 10.91 4.05
CA GLU A 52 -13.87 11.88 4.70
C GLU A 52 -14.44 12.32 6.06
N LYS A 53 -13.59 12.42 7.07
CA LYS A 53 -13.87 12.97 8.40
C LYS A 53 -12.75 13.90 8.83
N GLY A 54 -13.08 14.91 9.64
CA GLY A 54 -12.14 15.94 10.06
C GLY A 54 -11.87 16.98 8.97
N THR A 55 -10.88 17.84 9.20
CA THR A 55 -10.50 18.91 8.27
C THR A 55 -9.41 18.42 7.31
N LYS A 56 -9.45 18.79 6.02
CA LYS A 56 -8.37 18.39 5.09
C LYS A 56 -7.05 19.02 5.50
N ASN A 57 -5.95 18.28 5.28
CA ASN A 57 -4.57 18.75 5.50
C ASN A 57 -4.22 19.05 6.98
N THR A 58 -4.96 18.47 7.93
CA THR A 58 -4.73 18.61 9.38
C THR A 58 -4.60 17.24 10.03
N ALA A 59 -4.15 17.20 11.28
CA ALA A 59 -3.91 15.95 12.01
C ALA A 59 -5.18 15.13 12.31
N ASP A 60 -6.36 15.76 12.32
CA ASP A 60 -7.66 15.12 12.54
C ASP A 60 -8.29 14.55 11.27
N TYR A 61 -7.71 14.80 10.08
CA TYR A 61 -8.20 14.23 8.83
C TYR A 61 -8.12 12.71 8.83
N LYS A 62 -9.22 12.06 8.49
CA LYS A 62 -9.31 10.62 8.32
C LYS A 62 -10.15 10.28 7.09
N LEU A 63 -9.69 9.29 6.33
CA LEU A 63 -10.41 8.72 5.21
C LEU A 63 -10.77 7.27 5.54
N TYR A 64 -12.06 7.02 5.77
CA TYR A 64 -12.57 5.69 6.08
C TYR A 64 -13.07 4.99 4.83
N THR A 65 -12.85 3.68 4.76
CA THR A 65 -13.40 2.80 3.72
C THR A 65 -14.81 2.36 4.11
N LYS A 66 -15.74 2.41 3.15
CA LYS A 66 -17.14 2.05 3.36
C LYS A 66 -17.70 1.24 2.18
N THR A 67 -18.38 0.14 2.49
CA THR A 67 -19.16 -0.67 1.54
C THR A 67 -20.65 -0.33 1.65
N GLN A 68 -21.46 -0.99 0.83
CA GLN A 68 -22.91 -0.97 1.00
C GLN A 68 -23.38 -1.53 2.36
N HIS A 69 -22.56 -2.35 3.02
CA HIS A 69 -22.89 -3.00 4.30
C HIS A 69 -22.39 -2.22 5.53
N GLY A 70 -21.55 -1.22 5.36
CA GLY A 70 -21.04 -0.43 6.48
C GLY A 70 -19.60 0.03 6.30
N PHE A 71 -19.02 0.57 7.37
CA PHE A 71 -17.59 0.85 7.40
C PHE A 71 -16.81 -0.45 7.57
N ILE A 72 -15.68 -0.55 6.86
CA ILE A 72 -14.77 -1.68 6.92
C ILE A 72 -13.35 -1.20 7.21
N SER A 73 -12.52 -2.10 7.71
CA SER A 73 -11.09 -1.90 7.82
C SER A 73 -10.44 -1.80 6.44
N ALA A 74 -9.73 -0.71 6.19
CA ALA A 74 -8.89 -0.64 4.99
C ALA A 74 -7.72 -1.64 5.04
N TYR A 75 -7.33 -2.13 6.21
CA TYR A 75 -6.20 -3.04 6.33
C TYR A 75 -6.63 -4.51 6.24
N HIS A 76 -7.67 -4.88 6.99
CA HIS A 76 -8.01 -6.28 7.23
C HIS A 76 -9.15 -6.81 6.36
N ASP A 77 -10.10 -5.96 5.99
CA ASP A 77 -11.36 -6.41 5.35
C ASP A 77 -11.31 -6.34 3.81
N ILE A 78 -10.19 -5.90 3.24
CA ILE A 78 -9.97 -5.90 1.79
C ILE A 78 -9.12 -7.14 1.44
N PRO A 79 -9.62 -8.05 0.58
CA PRO A 79 -8.83 -9.19 0.14
C PRO A 79 -7.51 -8.77 -0.53
N ILE A 80 -6.41 -9.44 -0.20
CA ILE A 80 -5.09 -9.15 -0.79
C ILE A 80 -5.08 -9.42 -2.30
N ASN A 81 -5.68 -10.51 -2.73
CA ASN A 81 -5.64 -10.95 -4.11
C ASN A 81 -7.00 -10.82 -4.75
N ARG A 82 -6.97 -10.44 -6.03
CA ARG A 82 -8.12 -10.57 -6.92
C ARG A 82 -8.11 -11.94 -7.61
N ASP A 83 -6.93 -12.38 -8.01
CA ASP A 83 -6.73 -13.64 -8.72
C ASP A 83 -5.33 -14.16 -8.39
N TYR A 84 -5.26 -15.26 -7.64
CA TYR A 84 -4.00 -15.88 -7.25
C TYR A 84 -3.27 -16.48 -8.46
N GLN A 85 -4.00 -17.06 -9.43
CA GLN A 85 -3.41 -17.73 -10.59
C GLN A 85 -2.78 -16.70 -11.53
N GLU A 86 -3.46 -15.59 -11.76
CA GLU A 86 -2.99 -14.51 -12.62
C GLU A 86 -2.04 -13.52 -11.91
N LYS A 87 -1.79 -13.72 -10.61
CA LYS A 87 -0.98 -12.85 -9.75
C LYS A 87 -1.49 -11.40 -9.77
N ILE A 88 -2.80 -11.23 -9.60
CA ILE A 88 -3.45 -9.91 -9.55
C ILE A 88 -3.77 -9.58 -8.09
N PHE A 89 -3.23 -8.47 -7.62
CA PHE A 89 -3.34 -8.02 -6.24
C PHE A 89 -4.20 -6.75 -6.14
N ASN A 90 -4.89 -6.59 -5.01
CA ASN A 90 -5.54 -5.34 -4.64
C ASN A 90 -4.52 -4.45 -3.91
N MET A 91 -4.30 -3.26 -4.44
CA MET A 91 -3.50 -2.22 -3.80
C MET A 91 -4.42 -1.12 -3.29
N ILE A 92 -4.21 -0.68 -2.05
CA ILE A 92 -4.88 0.49 -1.49
C ILE A 92 -3.98 1.70 -1.65
N VAL A 93 -4.41 2.69 -2.42
CA VAL A 93 -3.62 3.89 -2.70
C VAL A 93 -3.65 4.87 -1.53
N GLU A 94 -2.50 5.16 -0.93
CA GLU A 94 -2.38 6.10 0.19
C GLU A 94 -1.93 7.49 -0.28
N ILE A 95 -0.96 7.53 -1.20
CA ILE A 95 -0.37 8.76 -1.72
C ILE A 95 -0.51 8.76 -3.25
N PRO A 96 -1.47 9.53 -3.79
CA PRO A 96 -1.60 9.72 -5.22
C PRO A 96 -0.33 10.29 -5.86
N LYS A 97 0.00 9.82 -7.07
CA LYS A 97 1.04 10.41 -7.92
C LYS A 97 0.89 11.92 -8.01
N GLY A 98 1.99 12.64 -7.93
CA GLY A 98 1.98 14.10 -8.03
C GLY A 98 1.58 14.81 -6.73
N THR A 99 1.63 14.15 -5.57
CA THR A 99 1.25 14.75 -4.27
C THR A 99 2.35 14.57 -3.22
N ASN A 100 2.34 15.38 -2.16
CA ASN A 100 3.42 15.42 -1.15
C ASN A 100 2.99 14.98 0.25
N ALA A 101 1.69 15.03 0.56
CA ALA A 101 1.20 14.69 1.90
C ALA A 101 1.48 13.20 2.17
N LYS A 102 2.27 12.92 3.22
CA LYS A 102 2.53 11.56 3.67
C LYS A 102 1.29 11.05 4.39
N MET A 103 0.65 10.07 3.79
CA MET A 103 -0.56 9.44 4.30
C MET A 103 -0.32 7.95 4.45
N ALA A 104 -0.94 7.36 5.45
CA ALA A 104 -0.85 5.93 5.70
C ALA A 104 -2.16 5.40 6.29
N ILE A 105 -2.49 4.16 5.99
CA ILE A 105 -3.45 3.35 6.72
C ILE A 105 -3.00 3.28 8.19
N SER A 106 -3.90 3.61 9.11
CA SER A 106 -3.57 3.61 10.53
C SER A 106 -3.58 2.20 11.12
N LEU A 107 -2.48 1.76 11.74
CA LEU A 107 -2.40 0.46 12.42
C LEU A 107 -3.08 0.45 13.80
N GLY A 108 -3.14 1.61 14.48
CA GLY A 108 -3.60 1.70 15.87
C GLY A 108 -5.04 2.21 16.05
N GLU A 109 -5.76 2.47 14.95
CA GLU A 109 -7.13 3.00 15.00
C GLU A 109 -8.13 1.99 14.43
N ALA A 110 -9.32 1.91 15.06
CA ALA A 110 -10.40 1.08 14.57
C ALA A 110 -10.76 1.41 13.12
N LEU A 111 -11.00 0.36 12.32
CA LEU A 111 -11.29 0.45 10.88
C LEU A 111 -10.13 0.98 10.02
N ASN A 112 -8.95 1.17 10.63
CA ASN A 112 -7.69 1.49 9.96
C ASN A 112 -7.82 2.60 8.88
N PRO A 113 -8.37 3.79 9.22
CA PRO A 113 -8.52 4.86 8.24
C PRO A 113 -7.18 5.32 7.70
N ILE A 114 -7.16 5.82 6.46
CA ILE A 114 -5.99 6.52 5.92
C ILE A 114 -5.95 7.92 6.54
N LYS A 115 -4.82 8.29 7.14
CA LYS A 115 -4.61 9.59 7.81
C LYS A 115 -3.21 10.13 7.55
N HIS A 116 -3.00 11.39 7.94
CA HIS A 116 -1.66 11.98 7.86
C HIS A 116 -0.70 11.26 8.81
N VAL A 117 0.48 10.93 8.29
CA VAL A 117 1.65 10.69 9.15
C VAL A 117 2.04 12.03 9.76
N LEU A 118 2.23 12.06 11.08
CA LEU A 118 2.56 13.29 11.80
C LEU A 118 4.04 13.34 12.13
N LYS A 119 4.67 14.48 11.87
CA LYS A 119 6.01 14.81 12.31
C LYS A 119 5.94 16.02 13.22
N ASN A 120 6.37 15.85 14.47
CA ASN A 120 6.26 16.89 15.52
C ASN A 120 4.83 17.43 15.66
N GLY A 121 3.83 16.54 15.64
CA GLY A 121 2.41 16.88 15.77
C GLY A 121 1.75 17.48 14.53
N ASN A 122 2.50 17.75 13.45
CA ASN A 122 1.99 18.34 12.22
C ASN A 122 1.98 17.32 11.07
N PRO A 123 1.03 17.41 10.13
CA PRO A 123 1.04 16.61 8.91
C PRO A 123 2.39 16.68 8.18
N GLU A 124 2.98 15.52 7.90
CA GLU A 124 4.24 15.43 7.18
C GLU A 124 4.01 15.58 5.66
N TYR A 125 4.86 16.39 5.02
CA TYR A 125 4.92 16.53 3.57
C TYR A 125 6.31 16.15 3.10
N VAL A 126 6.39 15.08 2.30
CA VAL A 126 7.67 14.60 1.76
C VAL A 126 8.05 15.44 0.56
N HIS A 127 9.24 16.04 0.63
CA HIS A 127 9.87 16.64 -0.53
C HIS A 127 10.63 15.56 -1.30
N VAL A 128 10.15 15.23 -2.50
CA VAL A 128 10.87 14.35 -3.42
C VAL A 128 11.65 15.27 -4.36
N PRO A 129 12.98 15.36 -4.21
CA PRO A 129 13.79 16.20 -5.09
C PRO A 129 13.72 15.69 -6.53
N ASN A 130 13.91 16.59 -7.50
CA ASN A 130 14.05 16.23 -8.91
C ASN A 130 15.38 15.49 -9.13
N LEU A 131 15.40 14.19 -8.84
CA LEU A 131 16.59 13.34 -8.95
C LEU A 131 16.79 12.79 -10.37
N LEU A 132 15.77 12.87 -11.22
CA LEU A 132 15.79 12.33 -12.56
C LEU A 132 15.94 13.49 -13.56
N PRO A 133 17.09 13.59 -14.27
CA PRO A 133 17.44 14.77 -15.08
C PRO A 133 16.46 15.08 -16.21
N ASN A 134 15.63 14.10 -16.60
CA ASN A 134 14.67 14.21 -17.70
C ASN A 134 13.21 14.02 -17.26
N ILE A 135 12.92 13.98 -15.95
CA ILE A 135 11.57 13.82 -15.42
C ILE A 135 11.26 14.99 -14.50
N ASN A 136 10.48 15.94 -14.98
CA ASN A 136 9.90 16.97 -14.13
C ASN A 136 8.72 16.36 -13.37
N HIS A 137 8.76 16.39 -12.03
CA HIS A 137 7.69 15.86 -11.19
C HIS A 137 7.40 16.78 -10.01
N THR A 138 6.32 16.48 -9.29
CA THR A 138 5.95 17.17 -8.06
C THR A 138 5.56 16.11 -7.04
N GLY A 139 6.23 16.05 -5.89
CA GLY A 139 5.97 15.00 -4.91
C GLY A 139 6.25 13.60 -5.44
N TYR A 140 5.49 12.61 -4.98
CA TYR A 140 5.67 11.21 -5.35
C TYR A 140 5.48 11.01 -6.86
N ILE A 141 6.43 10.34 -7.51
CA ILE A 141 6.47 10.13 -8.97
C ILE A 141 5.45 9.07 -9.43
N TRP A 142 5.03 8.21 -8.50
CA TRP A 142 4.11 7.09 -8.71
C TRP A 142 2.96 7.12 -7.69
N ASN A 143 1.93 6.30 -7.92
CA ASN A 143 0.96 6.06 -6.86
C ASN A 143 1.62 5.15 -5.82
N TYR A 144 1.54 5.55 -4.56
CA TYR A 144 2.09 4.81 -3.43
C TYR A 144 0.96 4.32 -2.54
N GLY A 145 1.13 3.15 -1.95
CA GLY A 145 0.15 2.56 -1.07
C GLY A 145 0.65 1.23 -0.51
N ALA A 146 -0.28 0.37 -0.11
CA ALA A 146 0.05 -0.90 0.52
C ALA A 146 -0.83 -2.04 0.02
N LEU A 147 -0.33 -3.27 0.17
CA LEU A 147 -1.14 -4.48 0.08
C LEU A 147 -1.92 -4.69 1.39
N PRO A 148 -3.24 -4.88 1.34
CA PRO A 148 -4.00 -5.25 2.54
C PRO A 148 -3.60 -6.66 3.01
N ASN A 149 -3.89 -6.96 4.27
CA ASN A 149 -3.59 -8.27 4.87
C ASN A 149 -2.11 -8.71 4.75
N THR A 150 -1.17 -7.75 4.72
CA THR A 150 0.28 -8.01 4.78
C THR A 150 0.91 -7.32 5.98
N TRP A 151 1.94 -7.93 6.56
CA TRP A 151 2.68 -7.37 7.68
C TRP A 151 4.16 -7.72 7.57
N GLU A 152 5.03 -6.72 7.60
CA GLU A 152 6.48 -6.92 7.66
C GLU A 152 6.87 -7.25 9.11
N ASN A 153 7.12 -8.54 9.38
CA ASN A 153 7.37 -9.04 10.74
C ASN A 153 8.63 -8.38 11.38
N PRO A 154 8.49 -7.58 12.45
CA PRO A 154 9.61 -6.90 13.09
C PRO A 154 10.39 -7.81 14.07
N THR A 155 9.97 -9.06 14.23
CA THR A 155 10.55 -10.01 15.21
C THR A 155 11.40 -11.10 14.57
N GLU A 156 11.40 -11.19 13.24
CA GLU A 156 12.14 -12.17 12.46
C GLU A 156 13.07 -11.45 11.48
N ILE A 157 14.28 -11.98 11.30
CA ILE A 157 15.23 -11.46 10.31
C ILE A 157 14.91 -12.12 8.98
N ASP A 158 14.59 -11.31 7.96
CA ASP A 158 14.43 -11.82 6.61
C ASP A 158 15.78 -12.28 6.04
N ASN A 159 15.78 -13.48 5.44
CA ASN A 159 17.01 -14.11 4.94
C ASN A 159 17.63 -13.39 3.73
N HIS A 160 16.86 -12.58 3.00
CA HIS A 160 17.34 -11.91 1.79
C HIS A 160 17.96 -10.54 2.09
N THR A 161 17.33 -9.79 2.99
CA THR A 161 17.76 -8.45 3.40
C THR A 161 18.72 -8.50 4.59
N GLY A 162 18.64 -9.53 5.42
CA GLY A 162 19.37 -9.62 6.69
C GLY A 162 18.88 -8.60 7.72
N LEU A 163 17.66 -8.07 7.56
CA LEU A 163 17.06 -7.04 8.40
C LEU A 163 15.72 -7.53 8.99
N PHE A 164 15.27 -6.88 10.06
CA PHE A 164 13.91 -7.03 10.56
C PHE A 164 12.93 -6.24 9.69
N GLY A 165 11.68 -6.70 9.60
CA GLY A 165 10.60 -5.91 9.03
C GLY A 165 10.33 -4.62 9.81
N ASP A 166 9.72 -3.63 9.17
CA ASP A 166 9.43 -2.34 9.81
C ASP A 166 8.17 -2.36 10.71
N GLY A 167 7.45 -3.47 10.75
CA GLY A 167 6.20 -3.62 11.50
C GLY A 167 4.98 -3.00 10.82
N GLU A 168 5.10 -2.56 9.57
CA GLU A 168 4.03 -1.99 8.75
C GLU A 168 3.53 -2.99 7.69
N ARG A 169 2.71 -2.48 6.76
CA ARG A 169 2.17 -3.26 5.64
C ARG A 169 3.22 -3.28 4.53
N MET A 170 3.18 -4.28 3.67
CA MET A 170 4.03 -4.33 2.49
C MET A 170 3.70 -3.15 1.55
N ASP A 171 4.70 -2.32 1.29
CA ASP A 171 4.54 -1.12 0.48
C ASP A 171 4.54 -1.42 -1.02
N VAL A 172 3.74 -0.64 -1.75
CA VAL A 172 3.52 -0.78 -3.19
C VAL A 172 3.78 0.53 -3.91
N VAL A 173 4.60 0.44 -4.96
CA VAL A 173 4.75 1.49 -5.96
C VAL A 173 4.09 1.06 -7.27
N GLU A 174 2.98 1.70 -7.61
CA GLU A 174 2.27 1.45 -8.86
C GLU A 174 2.76 2.44 -9.94
N ILE A 175 3.42 1.90 -10.98
CA ILE A 175 4.20 2.71 -11.92
C ILE A 175 3.43 3.19 -13.15
N GLY A 176 2.13 2.98 -13.19
CA GLY A 176 1.28 3.36 -14.30
C GLY A 176 1.19 4.86 -14.53
N ASN A 177 0.63 5.19 -15.69
CA ASN A 177 0.52 6.58 -16.09
C ASN A 177 -0.57 7.33 -15.31
N ARG A 178 -1.64 6.62 -14.92
CA ARG A 178 -2.82 7.19 -14.27
C ARG A 178 -2.46 7.74 -12.88
N LYS A 179 -2.99 8.91 -12.54
CA LYS A 179 -3.02 9.39 -11.16
C LYS A 179 -4.25 8.81 -10.45
N ALA A 180 -4.03 7.88 -9.54
CA ALA A 180 -5.11 7.25 -8.76
C ALA A 180 -5.62 8.21 -7.67
N ARG A 181 -6.80 7.89 -7.10
CA ARG A 181 -7.35 8.64 -5.95
C ARG A 181 -6.85 8.04 -4.66
N ARG A 182 -6.74 8.86 -3.61
CA ARG A 182 -6.45 8.37 -2.26
C ARG A 182 -7.60 7.50 -1.76
N GLY A 183 -7.26 6.38 -1.12
CA GLY A 183 -8.17 5.33 -0.70
C GLY A 183 -8.77 4.54 -1.86
N GLU A 184 -8.33 4.75 -3.09
CA GLU A 184 -8.77 3.92 -4.21
C GLU A 184 -8.14 2.53 -4.08
N ILE A 185 -8.94 1.49 -4.32
CA ILE A 185 -8.45 0.13 -4.47
C ILE A 185 -8.25 -0.12 -5.96
N ILE A 186 -7.01 -0.40 -6.35
CA ILE A 186 -6.64 -0.67 -7.74
C ILE A 186 -6.01 -2.05 -7.86
N GLN A 187 -6.17 -2.66 -9.02
CA GLN A 187 -5.61 -3.98 -9.31
C GLN A 187 -4.24 -3.82 -9.95
N VAL A 188 -3.25 -4.51 -9.40
CA VAL A 188 -1.84 -4.44 -9.80
C VAL A 188 -1.27 -5.85 -10.04
N LYS A 189 -0.17 -5.94 -10.80
CA LYS A 189 0.51 -7.18 -11.17
C LYS A 189 2.02 -7.02 -11.09
#